data_AF-A0A3D1KUS9-F1
#
_entry.id   AF-A0A3D1KUS9-F1
#
_cell.length_a   1.000
_cell.length_b   1.000
_cell.length_c   1.000
_cell.angle_alpha   90.00
_cell.angle_beta   90.00
_cell.angle_gamma   90.00
#
_symmetry.space_group_name_H-M   'P 1'
#
loop_
_entity.id
_entity.type
_entity.pdbx_description
1 polymer ?
#
loop_
_entity_poly.entity_id
_entity_poly.type
_entity_poly.pdbx_seq_one_letter_code
_entity_poly.pdbx_strand_id
1 'polypeptide(L)'
;MKTLINIVVMLFCITAFSQEQKVTYQKMVNDLVKATYYFADNSDVVEREGYFNKEGKLHDTWISYDLQGNKTAIATYNNGVKEGVWTYIKTDKITVVTYNKNKIIHIEEKALVVN
;
A
#
# COMPACT_ATOMS: atom_id res chain seq x y z
N MET A 1 33.51 28.63 20.60
CA MET A 1 32.07 28.78 20.29
C MET A 1 31.71 28.33 18.88
N LYS A 2 32.49 28.69 17.84
CA LYS A 2 32.28 28.24 16.45
C LYS A 2 32.26 26.70 16.30
N THR A 3 33.15 26.01 17.00
CA THR A 3 33.23 24.54 17.02
C THR A 3 32.07 23.86 17.73
N LEU A 4 31.46 24.52 18.73
CA LEU A 4 30.34 23.97 19.49
C LEU A 4 29.02 24.06 18.69
N ILE A 5 28.84 25.15 17.94
CA ILE A 5 27.70 25.33 17.02
C ILE A 5 27.69 24.24 15.93
N ASN A 6 28.86 23.90 15.37
CA ASN A 6 28.95 22.89 14.31
C ASN A 6 28.55 21.47 14.80
N ILE A 7 28.82 21.14 16.06
CA ILE A 7 28.45 19.83 16.65
C ILE A 7 26.94 19.75 16.89
N VAL A 8 26.30 20.85 17.32
CA VAL A 8 24.85 20.91 17.55
C VAL A 8 24.07 20.78 16.24
N VAL A 9 24.54 21.39 15.15
CA VAL A 9 23.94 21.26 13.81
C VAL A 9 24.05 19.82 13.29
N MET A 10 25.15 19.12 13.59
CA MET A 10 25.36 17.73 13.16
C MET A 10 24.44 16.73 13.88
N LEU A 11 24.11 16.97 15.16
CA LEU A 11 23.21 16.13 15.95
C LEU A 11 21.74 16.23 15.52
N PHE A 12 21.32 17.37 14.95
CA PHE A 12 19.93 17.58 14.50
C PHE A 12 19.60 16.84 13.19
N CYS A 13 20.61 16.48 12.38
CA CYS A 13 20.40 15.74 11.13
C CYS A 13 20.04 14.25 11.34
N ILE A 14 20.30 13.69 12.53
CA ILE A 14 20.16 12.25 12.78
C ILE A 14 18.72 11.86 13.14
N THR A 15 17.88 12.79 13.61
CA THR A 15 16.52 12.49 14.09
C THR A 15 15.40 12.78 13.07
N ALA A 16 15.72 13.32 11.89
CA ALA A 16 14.72 13.83 10.95
C ALA A 16 14.02 12.77 10.07
N PHE A 17 14.40 11.49 10.12
CA PHE A 17 14.00 10.49 9.11
C PHE A 17 13.40 9.19 9.65
N SER A 18 12.55 9.22 10.67
CA SER A 18 11.79 8.02 11.06
C SER A 18 10.37 8.36 11.51
N GLN A 19 9.52 8.77 10.57
CA GLN A 19 8.07 8.73 10.81
C GLN A 19 7.61 7.27 10.65
N GLU A 20 7.29 6.63 11.78
CA GLU A 20 6.78 5.26 11.79
C GLU A 20 5.32 5.27 11.30
N GLN A 21 5.05 4.55 10.20
CA GLN A 21 3.71 4.44 9.64
C GLN A 21 2.83 3.60 10.57
N LYS A 22 1.64 4.10 10.94
CA LYS A 22 0.67 3.35 11.75
C LYS A 22 0.14 2.14 10.98
N VAL A 23 0.12 0.98 11.63
CA VAL A 23 -0.42 -0.28 11.09
C VAL A 23 -1.19 -1.02 12.17
N THR A 24 -2.35 -1.61 11.82
CA THR A 24 -3.12 -2.50 12.69
C THR A 24 -3.20 -3.90 12.09
N TYR A 25 -3.21 -4.92 12.96
CA TYR A 25 -3.32 -6.32 12.58
C TYR A 25 -4.47 -6.99 13.33
N GLN A 26 -5.29 -7.74 12.61
CA GLN A 26 -6.43 -8.48 13.17
C GLN A 26 -6.39 -9.93 12.70
N LYS A 27 -6.34 -10.88 13.62
CA LYS A 27 -6.45 -12.31 13.30
C LYS A 27 -7.89 -12.66 12.92
N MET A 28 -8.05 -13.31 11.78
CA MET A 28 -9.32 -13.79 11.25
C MET A 28 -9.55 -15.26 11.64
N VAL A 29 -10.80 -15.73 11.55
CA VAL A 29 -11.20 -17.11 11.92
C VAL A 29 -10.55 -18.17 11.02
N ASN A 30 -10.18 -17.81 9.79
CA ASN A 30 -9.62 -18.69 8.76
C ASN A 30 -8.08 -18.67 8.68
N ASP A 31 -7.39 -18.41 9.80
CA ASP A 31 -5.92 -18.27 9.88
C ASP A 31 -5.30 -17.16 9.02
N LEU A 32 -6.12 -16.27 8.45
CA LEU A 32 -5.63 -15.04 7.84
C LEU A 32 -5.38 -13.97 8.90
N VAL A 33 -4.46 -13.05 8.59
CA VAL A 33 -4.24 -11.83 9.36
C VAL A 33 -4.59 -10.65 8.47
N LYS A 34 -5.65 -9.92 8.81
CA LYS A 34 -5.96 -8.65 8.15
C LYS A 34 -4.96 -7.60 8.63
N ALA A 35 -4.35 -6.89 7.69
CA ALA A 35 -3.50 -5.73 7.97
C ALA A 35 -4.14 -4.47 7.40
N THR A 36 -4.14 -3.38 8.16
CA THR A 36 -4.60 -2.07 7.74
C THR A 36 -3.50 -1.04 8.00
N TYR A 37 -3.04 -0.43 6.92
CA TYR A 37 -1.99 0.59 6.90
C TYR A 37 -2.65 1.95 6.76
N TYR A 38 -2.17 2.94 7.52
CA TYR A 38 -2.67 4.31 7.48
C TYR A 38 -1.63 5.23 6.85
N PHE A 39 -2.05 6.36 6.29
CA PHE A 39 -1.11 7.34 5.74
C PHE A 39 -0.19 7.88 6.83
N ALA A 40 1.10 8.00 6.54
CA ALA A 40 2.09 8.51 7.50
C ALA A 40 1.75 9.94 7.96
N ASP A 41 1.34 10.79 7.02
CA ASP A 41 0.95 12.18 7.29
C ASP A 41 -0.49 12.32 7.85
N ASN A 42 -1.29 11.25 7.82
CA ASN A 42 -2.65 11.24 8.36
C ASN A 42 -3.06 9.83 8.83
N SER A 43 -2.81 9.55 10.10
CA SER A 43 -2.99 8.22 10.70
C SER A 43 -4.46 7.79 10.88
N ASP A 44 -5.42 8.66 10.55
CA ASP A 44 -6.85 8.38 10.59
C ASP A 44 -7.40 7.91 9.23
N VAL A 45 -6.63 8.11 8.16
CA VAL A 45 -7.01 7.70 6.80
C VAL A 45 -6.28 6.41 6.44
N VAL A 46 -7.04 5.40 5.99
CA VAL A 46 -6.49 4.13 5.52
C VAL A 46 -5.82 4.32 4.17
N GLU A 47 -4.55 3.94 4.06
CA GLU A 47 -3.78 3.93 2.82
C GLU A 47 -4.00 2.62 2.05
N ARG A 48 -3.94 1.49 2.76
CA ARG A 48 -4.16 0.17 2.17
C ARG A 48 -4.54 -0.86 3.22
N GLU A 49 -5.30 -1.86 2.80
CA GLU A 49 -5.63 -2.99 3.64
C GLU A 49 -5.70 -4.27 2.83
N GLY A 50 -5.50 -5.40 3.50
CA GLY A 50 -5.58 -6.71 2.88
C GLY A 50 -5.23 -7.81 3.86
N TYR A 51 -4.88 -8.98 3.34
CA TYR A 51 -4.67 -10.16 4.16
C TYR A 51 -3.28 -10.77 3.96
N PHE A 52 -2.76 -11.31 5.05
CA PHE A 52 -1.62 -12.21 5.07
C PHE A 52 -2.10 -13.61 5.42
N ASN A 53 -1.48 -14.63 4.82
CA ASN A 53 -1.63 -16.00 5.26
C ASN A 53 -0.81 -16.26 6.54
N LYS A 54 -0.91 -17.47 7.10
CA LYS A 54 -0.20 -17.87 8.33
C LYS A 54 1.33 -17.82 8.21
N GLU A 55 1.88 -17.86 6.99
CA GLU A 55 3.32 -17.70 6.72
C GLU A 55 3.74 -16.23 6.52
N GLY A 56 2.83 -15.27 6.70
CA GLY A 56 3.11 -13.84 6.52
C GLY A 56 3.21 -13.40 5.05
N LYS A 57 2.70 -14.19 4.10
CA LYS A 57 2.68 -13.85 2.68
C LYS A 57 1.37 -13.18 2.30
N LEU A 58 1.43 -12.23 1.36
CA LEU A 58 0.24 -11.58 0.80
C LEU A 58 -0.75 -12.64 0.29
N HIS A 59 -2.01 -12.50 0.69
CA HIS A 59 -3.06 -13.43 0.36
C HIS A 59 -4.38 -12.67 0.16
N ASP A 60 -5.27 -13.23 -0.64
CA ASP A 60 -6.56 -12.66 -0.99
C ASP A 60 -6.43 -11.22 -1.54
N THR A 61 -7.48 -10.42 -1.36
CA THR A 61 -7.63 -9.10 -1.92
C THR A 61 -6.91 -8.05 -1.07
N TRP A 62 -6.19 -7.18 -1.75
CA TRP A 62 -5.56 -5.97 -1.22
C TRP A 62 -6.16 -4.76 -1.92
N ILE A 63 -6.56 -3.76 -1.13
CA ILE A 63 -7.15 -2.51 -1.63
C ILE A 63 -6.26 -1.37 -1.17
N SER A 64 -5.94 -0.46 -2.09
CA SER A 64 -5.26 0.81 -1.81
C SER A 64 -6.22 1.96 -2.04
N TYR A 65 -6.03 3.03 -1.27
CA TYR A 65 -6.84 4.23 -1.29
C TYR A 65 -5.98 5.48 -1.46
N ASP A 66 -6.59 6.59 -1.86
CA ASP A 66 -6.01 7.94 -1.78
C ASP A 66 -6.37 8.62 -0.44
N LEU A 67 -5.87 9.84 -0.23
CA LEU A 67 -6.15 10.64 0.97
C LEU A 67 -7.62 11.02 1.13
N GLN A 68 -8.43 10.90 0.08
CA GLN A 68 -9.87 11.15 0.09
C GLN A 68 -10.69 9.87 0.34
N GLY A 69 -10.02 8.71 0.42
CA GLY A 69 -10.65 7.41 0.60
C GLY A 69 -11.13 6.76 -0.71
N ASN A 70 -10.80 7.31 -1.89
CA ASN A 70 -11.11 6.66 -3.16
C ASN A 70 -10.13 5.52 -3.41
N LYS A 71 -10.61 4.42 -4.01
CA LYS A 71 -9.75 3.30 -4.36
C LYS A 71 -8.77 3.69 -5.47
N THR A 72 -7.51 3.36 -5.27
CA THR A 72 -6.43 3.56 -6.26
C THR A 72 -5.92 2.24 -6.82
N ALA A 73 -6.08 1.15 -6.08
CA ALA A 73 -5.77 -0.19 -6.57
C ALA A 73 -6.63 -1.27 -5.90
N ILE A 74 -6.91 -2.33 -6.65
CA ILE A 74 -7.45 -3.60 -6.15
C ILE A 74 -6.55 -4.71 -6.72
N ALA A 75 -5.91 -5.46 -5.86
CA ALA A 75 -4.95 -6.51 -6.21
C ALA A 75 -5.33 -7.81 -5.52
N THR A 76 -5.11 -8.96 -6.16
CA THR A 76 -5.34 -10.27 -5.56
C THR A 76 -4.04 -11.07 -5.51
N TYR A 77 -3.80 -11.71 -4.37
CA TYR A 77 -2.64 -12.56 -4.16
C TYR A 77 -3.05 -13.93 -3.64
N ASN A 78 -2.20 -14.92 -3.93
CA ASN A 78 -2.31 -16.25 -3.36
C ASN A 78 -0.94 -16.70 -2.89
N ASN A 79 -0.75 -16.68 -1.58
CA ASN A 79 0.50 -17.09 -0.92
C ASN A 79 1.73 -16.36 -1.47
N GLY A 80 1.59 -15.04 -1.67
CA GLY A 80 2.60 -14.14 -2.19
C GLY A 80 2.68 -14.06 -3.71
N VAL A 81 1.88 -14.84 -4.43
CA VAL A 81 1.84 -14.86 -5.89
C VAL A 81 0.74 -13.94 -6.39
N LYS A 82 1.05 -13.04 -7.32
CA LYS A 82 0.05 -12.22 -8.02
C LYS A 82 -0.83 -13.12 -8.88
N GLU A 83 -2.13 -13.02 -8.68
CA GLU A 83 -3.12 -13.75 -9.46
C GLU A 83 -4.40 -12.92 -9.65
N GLY A 84 -5.26 -13.36 -10.57
CA GLY A 84 -6.54 -12.74 -10.82
C GLY A 84 -6.43 -11.40 -11.55
N VAL A 85 -7.48 -10.60 -11.42
CA VAL A 85 -7.62 -9.32 -12.11
C VAL A 85 -7.25 -8.19 -11.16
N TRP A 86 -6.23 -7.43 -11.53
CA TRP A 86 -5.78 -6.28 -10.78
C TRP A 86 -6.28 -5.02 -11.46
N THR A 87 -6.85 -4.11 -10.68
CA THR A 87 -7.38 -2.84 -11.18
C THR A 87 -6.58 -1.72 -10.58
N TYR A 88 -6.07 -0.82 -11.42
CA TYR A 88 -5.39 0.40 -11.03
C TYR A 88 -6.21 1.58 -11.50
N ILE A 89 -6.53 2.48 -10.58
CA ILE A 89 -7.41 3.62 -10.82
C ILE A 89 -6.56 4.88 -10.68
N LYS A 90 -6.55 5.68 -11.74
CA LYS A 90 -5.98 7.02 -11.78
C LYS A 90 -7.08 8.01 -12.15
N THR A 91 -6.78 9.29 -11.98
CA THR A 91 -7.72 10.38 -12.29
C THR A 91 -8.23 10.34 -13.73
N ASP A 92 -7.37 9.98 -14.68
CA ASP A 92 -7.61 10.04 -16.12
C ASP A 92 -7.82 8.68 -16.79
N LYS A 93 -7.51 7.58 -16.09
CA LYS A 93 -7.61 6.23 -16.65
C LYS A 93 -7.77 5.13 -15.61
N ILE A 94 -8.32 4.02 -16.06
CA ILE A 94 -8.33 2.74 -15.37
C ILE A 94 -7.48 1.76 -16.16
N THR A 95 -6.53 1.10 -15.50
CA THR A 95 -5.73 0.02 -16.08
C THR A 95 -6.12 -1.28 -15.39
N VAL A 96 -6.55 -2.26 -16.18
CA VAL A 96 -6.89 -3.61 -15.72
C VAL A 96 -5.81 -4.58 -16.19
N VAL A 97 -5.17 -5.27 -15.27
CA VAL A 97 -4.09 -6.23 -15.56
C VAL A 97 -4.50 -7.61 -15.05
N THR A 98 -4.53 -8.59 -15.94
CA THR A 98 -4.79 -9.98 -15.54
C THR A 98 -3.47 -10.68 -15.27
N TYR A 99 -3.29 -11.18 -14.05
CA TYR A 99 -2.15 -11.97 -13.64
C TYR A 99 -2.49 -13.46 -13.53
N ASN A 100 -1.56 -14.30 -13.97
CA ASN A 100 -1.54 -15.73 -13.67
C ASN A 100 -0.14 -16.11 -13.19
N LYS A 101 -0.03 -16.50 -11.92
CA LYS A 101 1.23 -16.93 -11.30
C LYS A 101 2.37 -15.93 -11.53
N ASN A 102 2.17 -14.67 -11.13
CA ASN A 102 3.08 -13.54 -11.33
C ASN A 102 3.29 -13.08 -12.80
N LYS A 103 2.74 -13.78 -13.79
CA LYS A 103 2.86 -13.39 -15.21
C LYS A 103 1.66 -12.54 -15.62
N ILE A 104 1.93 -11.49 -16.39
CA ILE A 104 0.87 -10.72 -17.04
C ILE A 104 0.36 -11.55 -18.22
N ILE A 105 -0.96 -11.77 -18.25
CA ILE A 105 -1.65 -12.46 -19.34
C ILE A 105 -2.34 -11.45 -20.25
N HIS A 106 -2.89 -10.38 -19.68
CA HIS A 106 -3.63 -9.39 -20.42
C HIS A 106 -3.54 -8.02 -19.74
N ILE A 107 -3.57 -6.96 -20.55
CA ILE A 107 -3.63 -5.57 -20.10
C ILE A 107 -4.71 -4.88 -20.92
N GLU A 108 -5.63 -4.22 -20.22
CA GLU A 108 -6.66 -3.35 -20.80
C GLU A 108 -6.55 -1.97 -20.15
N GLU A 109 -6.62 -0.91 -20.96
CA GLU A 109 -6.67 0.47 -20.47
C GLU A 109 -7.93 1.15 -20.95
N LYS A 110 -8.61 1.84 -20.03
CA LYS A 110 -9.80 2.65 -20.31
C LYS A 110 -9.56 4.07 -19.86
N ALA A 111 -9.56 5.00 -20.81
CA ALA A 111 -9.55 6.43 -20.49
C ALA A 111 -10.87 6.83 -19.82
N LEU A 112 -10.78 7.62 -18.76
CA LEU A 112 -11.91 8.27 -18.13
C LEU A 112 -12.07 9.63 -18.80
N VAL A 113 -13.00 9.75 -19.73
CA VAL A 113 -13.34 11.04 -20.34
C VAL A 113 -14.06 11.86 -19.28
N VAL A 114 -13.39 12.87 -18.75
CA VAL A 114 -14.00 13.88 -17.89
C VAL A 114 -14.64 14.89 -18.84
N ASN A 115 -15.95 14.77 -19.06
CA ASN A 115 -16.74 15.79 -19.75
C ASN A 115 -16.98 17.02 -18.87
#